data_AF-A0A562JS37-F1
#
_entry.id   AF-A0A562JS37-F1
#
_cell.length_a   1.000
_cell.length_b   1.000
_cell.length_c   1.000
_cell.angle_alpha   90.00
_cell.angle_beta   90.00
_cell.angle_gamma   90.00
#
_symmetry.space_group_name_H-M   'P 1'
#
loop_
_entity.id
_entity.type
_entity.pdbx_description
1 polymer ?
#
loop_
_entity_poly.entity_id
_entity_poly.type
_entity_poly.pdbx_seq_one_letter_code
_entity_poly.pdbx_strand_id
1 'polypeptide(L)' 'MTCHNALVNSRGFGETIRTINGSLECNRGGGGPVQSRVEQYKRICGILGVSPGNNLSC' A
#
# COMPACT_ATOMS: atom_id res chain seq x y z
N MET A 1 -11.81 -0.90 7.59
CA MET A 1 -11.73 -0.01 6.41
C MET A 1 -11.70 -0.89 5.17
N THR A 2 -12.26 -0.48 4.04
CA THR A 2 -12.15 -1.26 2.78
C THR A 2 -11.00 -0.73 1.94
N CYS A 3 -10.42 -1.57 1.08
CA CYS A 3 -9.34 -1.15 0.18
C CYS A 3 -9.79 -0.02 -0.76
N HIS A 4 -11.02 -0.08 -1.27
CA HIS A 4 -11.57 0.98 -2.10
C HIS A 4 -11.62 2.31 -1.34
N ASN A 5 -12.18 2.32 -0.12
CA ASN A 5 -12.29 3.53 0.70
C ASN A 5 -10.92 4.09 1.09
N ALA A 6 -9.89 3.25 1.23
CA ALA A 6 -8.54 3.73 1.50
C ALA A 6 -7.97 4.57 0.35
N LEU A 7 -8.22 4.17 -0.90
CA LEU A 7 -7.72 4.87 -2.08
C LEU A 7 -8.56 6.10 -2.42
N VAL A 8 -9.89 5.98 -2.49
CA VAL A 8 -10.76 7.11 -2.91
C VAL A 8 -10.87 8.22 -1.88
N ASN A 9 -10.56 7.94 -0.60
CA ASN A 9 -10.54 8.94 0.47
C ASN A 9 -9.11 9.31 0.92
N SER A 10 -8.11 9.09 0.06
CA SER A 10 -6.72 9.53 0.28
C SER A 10 -6.08 9.06 1.60
N ARG A 11 -6.47 7.86 2.08
CA ARG A 11 -5.86 7.25 3.28
C ARG A 11 -4.52 6.58 2.97
N GLY A 12 -4.28 6.24 1.70
CA GLY A 12 -3.02 5.71 1.19
C GLY A 12 -3.00 4.19 1.01
N PHE A 13 -2.04 3.71 0.21
CA PHE A 13 -1.92 2.30 -0.14
C PHE A 13 -1.56 1.42 1.07
N GLY A 14 -0.90 1.96 2.10
CA GLY A 14 -0.58 1.23 3.32
C GLY A 14 -1.82 0.67 4.02
N GLU A 15 -2.97 1.34 3.93
CA GLU A 15 -4.23 0.85 4.50
C GLU A 15 -4.81 -0.34 3.73
N THR A 16 -4.53 -0.45 2.43
CA THR A 16 -4.95 -1.64 1.66
C THR A 16 -4.12 -2.85 2.07
N ILE A 17 -2.81 -2.67 2.27
CA ILE A 17 -1.93 -3.72 2.82
C ILE A 17 -2.41 -4.13 4.20
N ARG A 18 -2.73 -3.15 5.06
CA ARG A 18 -3.24 -3.39 6.41
C ARG A 18 -4.55 -4.18 6.40
N THR A 19 -5.45 -3.85 5.48
CA THR A 19 -6.75 -4.50 5.33
C THR A 19 -6.63 -5.94 4.82
N ILE A 20 -5.69 -6.21 3.89
CA ILE A 20 -5.53 -7.53 3.28
C ILE A 20 -4.82 -8.52 4.20
N ASN A 21 -3.69 -8.12 4.80
CA ASN A 21 -2.90 -9.01 5.66
C ASN A 21 -2.06 -8.26 6.70
N GLY A 22 -2.58 -7.13 7.20
CA GLY A 22 -1.80 -6.22 8.03
C GLY A 22 -1.34 -6.78 9.35
N SER A 23 -2.09 -7.70 9.95
CA SER A 23 -1.72 -8.36 11.21
C SER A 23 -0.42 -9.17 11.09
N LEU A 24 -0.12 -9.67 9.89
CA LEU A 24 1.09 -10.46 9.62
C LEU A 24 2.20 -9.64 8.97
N GLU A 25 1.87 -8.56 8.25
CA GLU A 25 2.85 -7.87 7.41
C GLU A 25 3.26 -6.48 7.93
N CYS A 26 2.33 -5.71 8.52
CA CYS A 26 2.58 -4.33 8.93
C CYS A 26 3.40 -4.24 10.24
N ASN A 27 4.07 -3.11 10.46
CA ASN A 27 4.87 -2.77 11.65
C ASN A 27 6.03 -3.73 11.97
N ARG A 28 6.53 -4.47 10.97
CA ARG A 28 7.58 -5.49 11.18
C ARG A 28 9.01 -5.03 10.92
N GLY A 29 9.24 -3.72 10.78
CA GLY A 29 10.59 -3.17 10.61
C GLY A 29 11.23 -3.55 9.27
N GLY A 30 10.90 -2.81 8.21
CA GLY A 30 11.76 -2.59 7.04
C GLY A 30 12.15 -3.75 6.11
N GLY A 31 11.85 -5.02 6.44
CA GLY A 31 12.32 -6.18 5.66
C GLY A 31 11.23 -7.19 5.25
N GLY A 32 9.95 -6.80 5.35
CA GLY A 32 8.82 -7.70 5.15
C GLY A 32 8.10 -7.59 3.80
N PRO A 33 7.06 -8.41 3.58
CA PRO A 33 6.22 -8.42 2.36
C PRO A 33 5.68 -7.04 1.95
N VAL A 34 5.55 -6.10 2.90
CA VAL A 34 5.11 -4.73 2.65
C VAL A 34 5.97 -4.04 1.60
N GLN A 35 7.30 -4.17 1.65
CA GLN A 35 8.17 -3.51 0.68
C GLN A 35 7.89 -4.01 -0.75
N SER A 36 7.77 -5.33 -0.92
CA SER A 36 7.44 -5.93 -2.22
C SER A 36 6.09 -5.43 -2.76
N ARG A 37 5.08 -5.30 -1.89
CA ARG A 37 3.78 -4.73 -2.28
C ARG A 37 3.89 -3.27 -2.71
N VAL A 38 4.65 -2.46 -1.97
CA VAL A 38 4.87 -1.04 -2.29
C VAL A 38 5.60 -0.88 -3.62
N GLU A 39 6.62 -1.70 -3.88
CA GLU A 39 7.37 -1.69 -5.14
C GLU A 39 6.49 -2.09 -6.33
N GLN A 40 5.68 -3.14 -6.19
CA GLN A 40 4.73 -3.54 -7.21
C GLN A 40 3.68 -2.45 -7.48
N TYR A 41 3.14 -1.82 -6.44
CA TYR A 41 2.19 -0.74 -6.58
C TYR A 41 2.79 0.47 -7.31
N LYS A 42 4.02 0.90 -6.93
CA LYS A 42 4.75 1.96 -7.65
C LYS A 42 4.96 1.62 -9.12
N ARG A 43 5.32 0.37 -9.43
CA ARG A 43 5.49 -0.09 -10.82
C ARG A 43 4.19 0.01 -11.60
N ILE A 44 3.07 -0.44 -11.03
CA ILE A 44 1.75 -0.37 -11.67
C ILE A 44 1.35 1.10 -11.90
N CYS A 45 1.51 1.97 -10.91
CA CYS A 45 1.25 3.40 -11.06
C CYS A 45 2.11 4.02 -12.17
N GLY A 46 3.38 3.64 -12.27
CA GLY A 46 4.28 4.08 -13.34
C GLY A 46 3.82 3.63 -14.74
N ILE A 47 3.34 2.40 -14.87
CA ILE A 47 2.76 1.90 -16.14
C ILE A 47 1.52 2.69 -16.53
N LEU A 48 0.67 3.03 -15.56
CA LEU A 48 -0.58 3.77 -15.77
C LEU A 48 -0.38 5.29 -15.90
N GLY A 49 0.83 5.80 -15.68
CA GLY A 49 1.11 7.24 -15.71
C GLY A 49 0.44 8.04 -14.59
N VAL A 50 0.14 7.39 -13.45
CA VAL A 50 -0.51 8.03 -12.29
C VAL A 50 0.45 8.11 -11.10
N SER A 51 0.24 9.10 -10.23
CA SER A 51 0.98 9.18 -8.97
C SER A 51 0.54 8.06 -8.01
N PRO A 52 1.48 7.35 -7.35
CA PRO A 52 1.14 6.37 -6.33
C PRO A 52 0.55 7.01 -5.06
N GLY A 53 0.75 8.33 -4.87
CA GLY A 53 0.31 9.05 -3.68
C GLY A 53 1.20 8.81 -2.46
N ASN A 54 0.66 9.17 -1.29
CA ASN A 54 1.36 9.13 0.00
C ASN A 54 0.90 7.93 0.85
N ASN A 55 1.56 7.73 2.01
CA ASN A 55 1.23 6.68 2.99
C ASN A 55 1.19 5.27 2.34
N LEU A 56 2.25 4.95 1.59
CA LEU A 56 2.32 3.70 0.82
C LEU A 56 2.59 2.48 1.69
N SER A 57 3.26 2.66 2.84
CA SER A 57 3.60 1.58 3.75
C SER A 57 2.64 1.50 4.93
N CYS A 58 2.56 0.31 5.48
CA CYS A 58 2.25 0.04 6.87
C CYS A 58 3.44 -0.75 7.47
#